data_AF-A0A949EMR6-F1
#
_entry.id   AF-A0A949EMR6-F1
#
_cell.length_a   1.000
_cell.length_b   1.000
_cell.length_c   1.000
_cell.angle_alpha   90.00
_cell.angle_beta   90.00
_cell.angle_gamma   90.00
#
_symmetry.space_group_name_H-M   'P 1'
#
loop_
_entity.id
_entity.type
_entity.pdbx_description
1 polymer ?
#
loop_
_entity_poly.entity_id
_entity_poly.type
_entity_poly.pdbx_seq_one_letter_code
_entity_poly.pdbx_strand_id
1 'polypeptide(L)'
;VAIGTSLPELATSVVAAFKKKSDIAIGNVVGSNIFNIFFVLGVSATIRSIPFEVKNNIDILVMLIAHFVLFVSMFTGKKRLIDRWEGILFLVIYVGYIVFLVIRG
;
A
#
# COMPACT_ATOMS: atom_id res chain seq x y z
N VAL A 1 11.02 -10.92 -1.42
CA VAL A 1 9.87 -11.44 -2.20
C VAL A 1 8.83 -10.35 -2.49
N ALA A 2 8.35 -9.60 -1.50
CA ALA A 2 7.30 -8.57 -1.67
C ALA A 2 7.56 -7.51 -2.77
N ILE A 3 8.80 -7.03 -2.92
CA ILE A 3 9.14 -6.04 -3.96
C ILE A 3 8.95 -6.63 -5.38
N GLY A 4 9.24 -7.93 -5.55
CA GLY A 4 9.13 -8.64 -6.83
C GLY A 4 7.70 -8.83 -7.30
N THR A 5 6.78 -9.11 -6.38
CA THR A 5 5.35 -9.31 -6.68
C THR A 5 4.62 -8.00 -6.94
N SER A 6 5.08 -6.90 -6.36
CA SER A 6 4.45 -5.58 -6.54
C SER A 6 5.10 -4.69 -7.60
N LEU A 7 6.16 -5.15 -8.25
CA LEU A 7 6.79 -4.47 -9.39
C LEU A 7 5.83 -4.26 -10.59
N PRO A 8 5.03 -5.27 -11.01
CA PRO A 8 4.04 -5.08 -12.07
C PRO A 8 2.97 -4.05 -11.70
N GLU A 9 2.51 -4.10 -10.45
CA GLU A 9 1.47 -3.22 -9.90
C GLU A 9 1.98 -1.77 -9.79
N LEU A 10 3.23 -1.59 -9.36
CA LEU A 10 3.92 -0.31 -9.36
C LEU A 10 4.02 0.24 -10.78
N ALA A 11 4.41 -0.60 -11.75
CA ALA A 11 4.53 -0.18 -13.15
C ALA A 11 3.19 0.26 -13.74
N THR A 12 2.09 -0.47 -13.48
CA THR A 12 0.75 -0.07 -13.97
C THR A 12 0.26 1.22 -13.31
N SER A 13 0.44 1.39 -11.99
CA SER A 13 0.10 2.63 -11.28
C SER A 13 0.93 3.82 -11.76
N VAL A 14 2.23 3.65 -11.99
CA VAL A 14 3.12 4.70 -12.50
C VAL A 14 2.71 5.11 -13.92
N VAL A 15 2.45 4.16 -14.82
CA VAL A 15 1.99 4.45 -16.18
C VAL A 15 0.62 5.17 -16.17
N ALA A 16 -0.30 4.78 -15.29
CA ALA A 16 -1.58 5.45 -15.12
C ALA A 16 -1.42 6.90 -14.60
N ALA A 17 -0.53 7.12 -13.63
CA ALA A 17 -0.21 8.44 -13.11
C ALA A 17 0.43 9.35 -14.18
N PHE A 18 1.37 8.81 -14.99
CA PHE A 18 1.96 9.54 -16.12
C PHE A 18 0.94 9.95 -17.18
N LYS A 19 -0.10 9.13 -17.40
CA LYS A 19 -1.23 9.45 -18.28
C LYS A 19 -2.26 10.39 -17.65
N LYS A 20 -1.97 10.99 -16.49
CA LYS A 20 -2.88 11.84 -15.69
C LYS A 20 -4.20 11.14 -15.33
N LYS A 21 -4.19 9.81 -15.22
CA LYS A 21 -5.32 8.98 -14.77
C LYS A 21 -5.08 8.52 -13.34
N SER A 22 -5.01 9.47 -12.42
CA SER A 22 -4.80 9.24 -10.98
C SER A 22 -5.81 8.25 -10.37
N ASP A 23 -7.06 8.29 -10.83
CA ASP A 23 -8.13 7.43 -10.30
C ASP A 23 -7.84 5.95 -10.57
N ILE A 24 -7.27 5.65 -11.74
CA ILE A 24 -6.84 4.31 -12.12
C ILE A 24 -5.62 3.87 -11.29
N ALA A 25 -4.69 4.80 -11.05
CA ALA A 25 -3.51 4.50 -10.24
C ALA A 25 -3.89 4.17 -8.78
N ILE A 26 -4.84 4.91 -8.20
CA ILE A 26 -5.37 4.68 -6.85
C ILE A 26 -6.17 3.37 -6.81
N GLY A 27 -7.06 3.16 -7.79
CA GLY A 27 -7.85 1.94 -7.91
C GLY A 27 -7.00 0.68 -8.01
N ASN A 28 -5.86 0.75 -8.71
CA ASN A 28 -4.89 -0.35 -8.80
C ASN A 28 -4.25 -0.64 -7.43
N VAL A 29 -3.77 0.40 -6.72
CA VAL A 29 -3.13 0.22 -5.39
C VAL A 29 -4.12 -0.38 -4.38
N VAL A 30 -5.31 0.21 -4.26
CA VAL A 30 -6.34 -0.26 -3.30
C VAL A 30 -6.85 -1.64 -3.69
N GLY A 31 -7.12 -1.86 -4.98
CA GLY A 31 -7.61 -3.14 -5.51
C GLY A 31 -6.62 -4.29 -5.30
N SER A 32 -5.33 -4.08 -5.58
CA SER A 32 -4.28 -5.08 -5.34
C SER A 32 -4.17 -5.45 -3.87
N ASN A 33 -4.23 -4.48 -2.94
CA ASN A 33 -4.18 -4.78 -1.51
C ASN A 33 -5.39 -5.58 -1.03
N ILE A 34 -6.60 -5.23 -1.49
CA ILE A 34 -7.82 -6.00 -1.19
C ILE A 34 -7.69 -7.42 -1.73
N PHE A 35 -7.27 -7.60 -2.98
CA PHE A 35 -7.10 -8.91 -3.58
C PHE A 35 -6.06 -9.76 -2.83
N ASN A 36 -4.92 -9.17 -2.46
CA ASN A 36 -3.87 -9.87 -1.73
C ASN A 36 -4.32 -10.32 -0.34
N ILE A 37 -5.09 -9.51 0.39
CA ILE A 37 -5.58 -9.87 1.72
C ILE A 37 -6.71 -10.92 1.63
N PHE A 38 -7.73 -10.66 0.82
CA PHE A 38 -8.91 -11.54 0.81
C PHE A 38 -8.69 -12.82 0.00
N PHE A 39 -8.05 -12.72 -1.16
CA PHE A 39 -7.87 -13.87 -2.04
C PHE A 39 -6.58 -14.61 -1.70
N VAL A 40 -5.42 -13.95 -1.82
CA VAL A 40 -4.13 -14.65 -1.66
C VAL A 40 -3.93 -15.13 -0.21
N LEU A 41 -4.06 -14.23 0.76
CA LEU A 41 -3.86 -14.55 2.17
C LEU A 41 -5.02 -15.38 2.73
N GLY A 42 -6.26 -15.10 2.33
CA GLY A 42 -7.45 -15.89 2.68
C GLY A 42 -7.35 -17.34 2.20
N VAL A 43 -7.06 -17.58 0.92
CA VAL A 43 -6.88 -18.95 0.38
C VAL A 43 -5.64 -19.62 0.98
N SER A 44 -4.55 -18.89 1.20
CA SER A 44 -3.36 -19.46 1.86
C SER A 44 -3.66 -19.93 3.28
N ALA A 45 -4.45 -19.17 4.04
CA ALA A 45 -4.85 -19.51 5.40
C ALA A 45 -5.80 -20.71 5.48
N THR A 46 -6.64 -20.96 4.45
CA THR A 46 -7.49 -22.16 4.40
C THR A 46 -6.70 -23.42 4.05
N ILE A 47 -5.66 -23.30 3.22
CA ILE A 47 -4.80 -24.43 2.84
C ILE A 47 -3.85 -24.81 3.98
N ARG A 48 -3.23 -23.82 4.64
CA ARG A 48 -2.28 -24.04 5.73
C ARG A 48 -2.39 -22.95 6.78
N SER A 49 -2.45 -23.35 8.04
CA SER A 49 -2.42 -22.39 9.16
C SER A 49 -1.15 -21.54 9.09
N ILE A 50 -1.34 -20.22 9.04
CA ILE A 50 -0.26 -19.25 8.99
C ILE A 50 0.11 -18.89 10.43
N PRO A 51 1.31 -19.24 10.92
CA PRO A 51 1.71 -18.88 12.28
C PRO A 51 1.74 -17.35 12.42
N PHE A 52 1.02 -16.85 13.43
CA PHE A 52 0.90 -15.42 13.69
C PHE A 52 1.81 -15.01 14.84
N GLU A 53 2.71 -14.05 14.59
CA GLU A 53 3.55 -13.46 15.62
C GLU A 53 3.02 -12.09 16.05
N VAL A 54 3.12 -11.78 17.35
CA VAL A 54 2.69 -10.49 17.91
C VAL A 54 3.45 -9.31 17.28
N LYS A 55 4.66 -9.53 16.75
CA LYS A 55 5.43 -8.52 16.00
C LYS A 55 4.68 -7.99 14.77
N ASN A 56 3.84 -8.82 14.14
CA ASN A 56 3.06 -8.48 12.94
C ASN A 56 1.91 -7.50 13.23
N ASN A 57 1.47 -7.34 14.49
CA ASN A 57 0.45 -6.36 14.85
C ASN A 57 0.86 -4.93 14.49
N ILE A 58 2.15 -4.61 14.64
CA ILE A 58 2.68 -3.28 14.30
C ILE A 58 2.62 -3.06 12.78
N ASP A 59 2.95 -4.08 11.99
CA ASP A 59 2.96 -3.98 10.54
C ASP A 59 1.52 -3.84 10.00
N ILE A 60 0.57 -4.58 10.58
CA ILE A 60 -0.87 -4.44 10.29
C ILE A 60 -1.37 -3.05 10.68
N LEU A 61 -0.98 -2.54 11.84
CA LEU A 61 -1.37 -1.20 12.29
C LEU A 61 -0.82 -0.11 11.36
N VAL A 62 0.45 -0.20 10.95
CA VAL A 62 1.06 0.71 9.98
C VAL A 62 0.33 0.64 8.63
N MET A 63 -0.02 -0.56 8.16
CA MET A 63 -0.78 -0.73 6.92
C MET A 63 -2.18 -0.08 7.01
N LEU A 64 -2.87 -0.22 8.13
CA LEU A 64 -4.17 0.42 8.37
C LEU A 64 -4.06 1.94 8.42
N ILE A 65 -3.05 2.48 9.12
CA ILE A 65 -2.79 3.91 9.17
C ILE A 65 -2.49 4.45 7.77
N ALA A 66 -1.65 3.76 6.99
CA ALA A 66 -1.33 4.17 5.62
C ALA A 66 -2.57 4.22 4.72
N HIS A 67 -3.46 3.23 4.80
CA HIS A 67 -4.73 3.24 4.07
C HIS A 67 -5.67 4.35 4.54
N PHE A 68 -5.71 4.61 5.84
CA PHE A 68 -6.52 5.69 6.40
C PHE A 68 -6.02 7.06 5.95
N VAL A 69 -4.70 7.29 5.96
CA VAL A 69 -4.09 8.52 5.44
C VAL A 69 -4.37 8.67 3.94
N LEU A 70 -4.26 7.58 3.16
CA LEU A 70 -4.60 7.59 1.74
C LEU A 70 -6.06 7.95 1.51
N PHE A 71 -6.98 7.37 2.29
CA PHE A 71 -8.40 7.68 2.24
C PHE A 71 -8.66 9.15 2.58
N VAL A 72 -8.08 9.69 3.66
CA VAL A 72 -8.26 11.10 4.05
C VAL A 72 -7.68 12.06 3.00
N SER A 73 -6.52 11.74 2.41
CA SER A 73 -5.94 12.51 1.30
C SER A 73 -6.84 12.55 0.08
N MET A 74 -7.63 11.51 -0.21
CA MET A 74 -8.60 11.55 -1.32
C MET A 74 -9.72 12.59 -1.12
N PHE A 75 -10.04 12.95 0.13
CA PHE A 75 -11.02 13.99 0.46
C PHE A 75 -10.38 15.38 0.67
N THR A 76 -9.05 15.47 0.66
CA THR A 76 -8.33 16.72 0.89
C THR A 76 -7.98 17.35 -0.46
N GLY A 77 -8.43 18.59 -0.68
CA GLY A 77 -8.10 19.36 -1.89
C GLY A 77 -9.25 19.54 -2.90
N LYS A 78 -9.27 20.70 -3.57
CA LYS A 78 -10.36 21.14 -4.47
C LYS A 78 -10.55 20.28 -5.74
N LYS A 79 -9.65 19.33 -6.01
CA LYS A 79 -9.68 18.51 -7.24
C LYS A 79 -9.75 17.00 -7.01
N ARG A 80 -9.81 16.49 -5.76
CA ARG A 80 -9.79 15.04 -5.47
C ARG A 80 -8.60 14.30 -6.12
N LEU A 81 -7.48 14.99 -6.26
CA LEU A 81 -6.24 14.46 -6.86
C LEU A 81 -5.17 14.50 -5.78
N ILE A 82 -4.35 13.45 -5.69
CA ILE A 82 -3.18 13.43 -4.82
C ILE A 82 -2.21 14.50 -5.33
N ASP A 83 -2.00 15.54 -4.52
CA ASP A 83 -1.07 16.62 -4.86
C ASP A 83 0.39 16.16 -4.65
N ARG A 84 1.34 16.83 -5.31
CA ARG A 84 2.77 16.47 -5.22
C ARG A 84 3.29 16.41 -3.78
N TRP A 85 2.78 17.27 -2.90
CA TRP A 85 3.13 17.30 -1.49
C TRP A 85 2.65 16.06 -0.72
N GLU A 86 1.44 15.58 -1.00
CA GLU A 86 0.92 14.34 -0.41
C GLU A 86 1.73 13.13 -0.89
N GLY A 87 2.09 13.09 -2.17
CA GLY A 87 2.97 12.06 -2.72
C GLY A 87 4.34 12.01 -2.03
N ILE A 88 4.95 13.18 -1.76
CA ILE A 88 6.22 13.27 -1.01
C ILE A 88 6.04 12.76 0.42
N LEU A 89 4.94 13.11 1.09
CA LEU A 89 4.63 12.62 2.44
C LEU A 89 4.57 11.09 2.48
N PHE A 90 3.85 10.46 1.53
CA PHE A 90 3.80 8.99 1.43
C PHE A 90 5.18 8.37 1.19
N LEU A 91 6.01 9.01 0.36
CA LEU A 91 7.37 8.54 0.07
C LEU A 91 8.26 8.59 1.33
N VAL A 92 8.18 9.66 2.11
CA VAL A 92 8.91 9.79 3.38
C VAL A 92 8.46 8.74 4.39
N ILE A 93 7.14 8.52 4.54
CA ILE A 93 6.61 7.47 5.41
C ILE A 93 7.08 6.09 4.97
N TYR A 94 7.07 5.81 3.66
CA TYR A 94 7.52 4.54 3.10
C TYR A 94 9.01 4.30 3.36
N VAL A 95 9.87 5.27 3.09
CA VAL A 95 11.32 5.16 3.34
C VAL A 95 11.59 5.01 4.84
N GLY A 96 10.92 5.78 5.69
CA GLY A 96 11.03 5.66 7.15
C GLY A 96 10.63 4.28 7.65
N TYR A 97 9.55 3.71 7.10
CA TYR A 97 9.10 2.36 7.44
C TYR A 97 10.09 1.29 6.98
N ILE A 98 10.65 1.40 5.77
CA ILE A 98 11.70 0.48 5.29
C ILE A 98 12.93 0.52 6.20
N VAL A 99 13.39 1.72 6.57
CA VAL A 99 14.54 1.87 7.48
C VAL A 99 14.23 1.26 8.85
N PHE A 100 13.05 1.52 9.41
CA PHE A 100 12.61 0.91 10.66
C PHE A 100 12.58 -0.62 10.58
N LEU A 101 12.06 -1.17 9.47
CA LEU A 101 11.98 -2.62 9.26
C LEU A 101 13.37 -3.26 9.10
N VAL A 102 14.31 -2.58 8.44
CA VAL A 102 15.71 -3.04 8.31
C VAL A 102 16.45 -2.97 9.65
N ILE A 103 16.19 -1.98 10.50
CA ILE A 103 16.80 -1.87 11.84
C ILE A 103 16.19 -2.87 12.84
N ARG A 104 14.91 -3.23 12.65
CA ARG A 104 14.17 -4.15 13.51
C ARG A 104 14.35 -5.63 13.13
N GLY A 105 14.73 -5.90 11.88
CA GLY A 105 15.11 -7.23 11.37
C GLY A 105 16.48 -7.66 11.83
#